data_AF-A0A7J6T640-F1
#
_entry.id   AF-A0A7J6T640-F1
#
_cell.length_a   1.000
_cell.length_b   1.000
_cell.length_c   1.000
_cell.angle_alpha   90.00
_cell.angle_beta   90.00
_cell.angle_gamma   90.00
#
_symmetry.space_group_name_H-M   'P 1'
#
loop_
_entity.id
_entity.type
_entity.pdbx_description
1 polymer ?
#
loop_
_entity_poly.entity_id
_entity_poly.type
_entity_poly.pdbx_seq_one_letter_code
_entity_poly.pdbx_strand_id
1 'polypeptide(L)'
;SFDARDGFKECKDVIGHVRDQSACGSCWAFGTVEAVNDRFCIKSGGKFTEMLSAGEMTACCNLFHGCLAFGCYGGNPITAWTFLKTKGVVTGSDFVPERYMNWCNGCWPYDFEECAHHGKEPDYPGCPSHAHSTPACSSSCHNKKYGTPFDEDRYYTEDYLPHWFLHTDSIKKEIMTNGPVSAAFLVYEDFPPYKSGVYKHTTGSLLGGHGVEIIGWGTENGTPFWLVKNSWNEEWGDAGFFKIAQGDCGIDDMILGGTPKV
;
A
#
# COMPACT_ATOMS: atom_id res chain seq x y z
N SER A 1 17.81 14.61 3.44
CA SER A 1 16.68 13.93 2.79
C SER A 1 17.02 12.46 2.65
N PHE A 2 16.02 11.62 2.41
CA PHE A 2 16.18 10.21 2.10
C PHE A 2 15.05 9.79 1.16
N ASP A 3 15.37 8.90 0.22
CA ASP A 3 14.43 8.22 -0.67
C ASP A 3 14.80 6.74 -0.65
N ALA A 4 13.88 5.86 -0.23
CA ALA A 4 14.15 4.43 -0.11
C ALA A 4 14.55 3.79 -1.45
N ARG A 5 14.11 4.35 -2.58
CA ARG A 5 14.48 3.88 -3.93
C ARG A 5 15.97 4.09 -4.22
N ASP A 6 16.58 5.11 -3.63
CA ASP A 6 18.01 5.37 -3.71
C ASP A 6 18.80 4.67 -2.61
N GLY A 7 18.18 4.50 -1.43
CA GLY A 7 18.77 3.85 -0.26
C GLY A 7 18.91 2.33 -0.39
N PHE A 8 17.95 1.68 -1.06
CA PHE A 8 17.89 0.23 -1.26
C PHE A 8 17.84 -0.09 -2.76
N LYS A 9 18.96 0.13 -3.44
CA LYS A 9 19.03 0.13 -4.92
C LYS A 9 18.60 -1.19 -5.55
N GLU A 10 18.89 -2.31 -4.90
CA GLU A 10 18.48 -3.66 -5.32
C GLU A 10 16.96 -3.85 -5.29
N CYS A 11 16.24 -3.03 -4.53
CA CYS A 11 14.79 -3.05 -4.37
C CYS A 11 14.11 -1.82 -4.97
N LYS A 12 14.85 -1.01 -5.75
CA LYS A 12 14.35 0.23 -6.33
C LYS A 12 13.04 0.04 -7.08
N ASP A 13 12.97 -0.99 -7.91
CA ASP A 13 11.79 -1.23 -8.76
C ASP A 13 10.61 -1.78 -7.95
N VAL A 14 10.86 -2.52 -6.87
CA VAL A 14 9.82 -2.99 -5.94
C VAL A 14 9.23 -1.81 -5.16
N ILE A 15 10.10 -0.99 -4.55
CA ILE A 15 9.71 0.19 -3.77
C ILE A 15 9.04 1.24 -4.65
N GLY A 16 9.54 1.41 -5.88
CA GLY A 16 9.03 2.38 -6.84
C GLY A 16 7.77 1.96 -7.56
N HIS A 17 7.30 0.72 -7.39
CA HIS A 17 6.10 0.23 -8.05
C HIS A 17 4.84 0.84 -7.43
N VAL A 18 4.13 1.65 -8.20
CA VAL A 18 2.86 2.27 -7.80
C VAL A 18 1.72 1.35 -8.22
N ARG A 19 0.78 1.10 -7.32
CA ARG A 19 -0.37 0.24 -7.57
C ARG A 19 -1.67 1.05 -7.66
N ASP A 20 -2.76 0.39 -8.05
CA ASP A 20 -4.09 0.99 -8.13
C ASP A 20 -5.12 0.16 -7.34
N GLN A 21 -5.77 0.79 -6.37
CA GLN A 21 -6.84 0.18 -5.56
C GLN A 21 -8.20 0.14 -6.27
N SER A 22 -8.31 0.70 -7.47
CA SER A 22 -9.53 0.88 -8.25
C SER A 22 -10.64 1.60 -7.48
N ALA A 23 -11.90 1.45 -7.89
CA ALA A 23 -13.07 1.90 -7.12
C ALA A 23 -13.33 0.96 -5.92
N CYS A 24 -12.33 0.67 -5.10
CA CYS A 24 -12.45 -0.10 -3.87
C CYS A 24 -11.72 0.64 -2.74
N GLY A 25 -12.38 0.91 -1.61
CA GLY A 25 -11.79 1.55 -0.42
C GLY A 25 -10.82 0.66 0.35
N SER A 26 -9.82 0.11 -0.35
CA SER A 26 -8.85 -0.88 0.13
C SER A 26 -7.46 -0.29 0.38
N CYS A 27 -7.30 1.03 0.39
CA CYS A 27 -6.03 1.72 0.68
C CYS A 27 -5.31 1.22 1.96
N TRP A 28 -6.08 0.86 3.00
CA TRP A 28 -5.57 0.26 4.23
C TRP A 28 -4.82 -1.07 3.99
N ALA A 29 -5.26 -1.86 3.01
CA ALA A 29 -4.62 -3.10 2.59
C ALA A 29 -3.39 -2.80 1.72
N PHE A 30 -3.51 -1.90 0.74
CA PHE A 30 -2.42 -1.53 -0.16
C PHE A 30 -1.21 -0.97 0.60
N GLY A 31 -1.39 0.10 1.38
CA GLY A 31 -0.27 0.71 2.12
C GLY A 31 0.40 -0.25 3.10
N THR A 32 -0.35 -1.21 3.66
CA THR A 32 0.20 -2.27 4.54
C THR A 32 0.98 -3.30 3.75
N VAL A 33 0.40 -3.84 2.67
CA VAL A 33 0.99 -4.92 1.87
C VAL A 33 2.22 -4.42 1.10
N GLU A 34 2.19 -3.21 0.55
CA GLU A 34 3.34 -2.58 -0.13
C GLU A 34 4.53 -2.42 0.82
N ALA A 35 4.30 -1.85 2.01
CA ALA A 35 5.36 -1.67 3.00
C ALA A 35 6.03 -2.99 3.38
N VAL A 36 5.24 -4.07 3.51
CA VAL A 36 5.76 -5.40 3.84
C VAL A 36 6.50 -6.01 2.66
N ASN A 37 6.00 -5.81 1.44
CA ASN A 37 6.63 -6.27 0.21
C ASN A 37 8.04 -5.69 0.05
N ASP A 38 8.16 -4.37 0.22
CA ASP A 38 9.41 -3.64 0.14
C ASP A 38 10.41 -4.18 1.16
N ARG A 39 9.93 -4.41 2.39
CA ARG A 39 10.73 -4.99 3.47
C ARG A 39 11.18 -6.42 3.19
N PHE A 40 10.36 -7.24 2.53
CA PHE A 40 10.77 -8.58 2.08
C PHE A 40 11.92 -8.50 1.08
N CYS A 41 11.82 -7.60 0.11
CA CYS A 41 12.91 -7.36 -0.83
C CYS A 41 14.19 -6.92 -0.10
N ILE A 42 14.09 -5.92 0.78
CA ILE A 42 15.23 -5.37 1.52
C ILE A 42 15.88 -6.44 2.39
N LYS A 43 15.11 -7.15 3.22
CA LYS A 43 15.63 -8.17 4.15
C LYS A 43 16.20 -9.40 3.42
N SER A 44 15.69 -9.71 2.24
CA SER A 44 16.23 -10.79 1.39
C SER A 44 17.47 -10.38 0.58
N GLY A 45 17.87 -9.11 0.61
CA GLY A 45 18.96 -8.57 -0.19
C GLY A 45 18.65 -8.56 -1.69
N GLY A 46 17.40 -8.22 -2.07
CA GLY A 46 16.95 -8.13 -3.45
C GLY A 46 16.58 -9.48 -4.10
N LYS A 47 16.44 -10.56 -3.32
CA LYS A 47 16.10 -11.89 -3.86
C LYS A 47 14.59 -12.10 -3.98
N PHE A 48 13.82 -11.52 -3.08
CA PHE A 48 12.37 -11.52 -3.14
C PHE A 48 11.90 -10.25 -3.83
N THR A 49 11.38 -10.38 -5.04
CA THR A 49 10.85 -9.25 -5.83
C THR A 49 9.41 -9.49 -6.29
N GLU A 50 8.77 -10.55 -5.79
CA GLU A 50 7.37 -10.81 -6.08
C GLU A 50 6.47 -9.81 -5.35
N MET A 51 5.24 -9.66 -5.83
CA MET A 51 4.22 -8.85 -5.18
C MET A 51 3.38 -9.70 -4.23
N LEU A 52 3.09 -9.18 -3.06
CA LEU A 52 2.13 -9.72 -2.11
C LEU A 52 0.70 -9.27 -2.47
N SER A 53 -0.27 -10.13 -2.23
CA SER A 53 -1.65 -9.95 -2.66
C SER A 53 -2.38 -8.93 -1.79
N ALA A 54 -2.60 -7.74 -2.36
CA ALA A 54 -3.56 -6.77 -1.82
C ALA A 54 -5.00 -7.30 -1.92
N GLY A 55 -5.29 -8.17 -2.90
CA GLY A 55 -6.61 -8.79 -3.11
C GLY A 55 -6.99 -9.72 -1.96
N GLU A 56 -6.11 -10.65 -1.59
CA GLU A 56 -6.34 -11.54 -0.44
C GLU A 56 -6.47 -10.71 0.85
N MET A 57 -5.58 -9.74 1.08
CA MET A 57 -5.69 -8.87 2.26
C MET A 57 -7.07 -8.20 2.33
N THR A 58 -7.53 -7.63 1.21
CA THR A 58 -8.82 -6.95 1.10
C THR A 58 -10.00 -7.89 1.33
N ALA A 59 -9.96 -9.10 0.78
CA ALA A 59 -11.06 -10.06 0.86
C ALA A 59 -11.10 -10.82 2.19
N CYS A 60 -9.94 -11.20 2.72
CA CYS A 60 -9.80 -12.14 3.83
C CYS A 60 -9.50 -11.48 5.18
N CYS A 61 -8.89 -10.29 5.24
CA CYS A 61 -8.81 -9.54 6.48
C CYS A 61 -10.19 -8.94 6.77
N ASN A 62 -11.03 -9.71 7.46
CA ASN A 62 -12.39 -9.33 7.83
C ASN A 62 -12.76 -9.89 9.21
N LEU A 63 -13.97 -9.56 9.68
CA LEU A 63 -14.42 -9.93 11.04
C LEU A 63 -14.39 -11.45 11.30
N PHE A 64 -14.63 -12.28 10.27
CA PHE A 64 -14.58 -13.75 10.41
C PHE A 64 -13.15 -14.28 10.57
N HIS A 65 -12.15 -13.49 10.20
CA HIS A 65 -10.73 -13.82 10.31
C HIS A 65 -9.99 -12.98 11.37
N GLY A 66 -10.73 -12.34 12.29
CA GLY A 66 -10.15 -11.59 13.41
C GLY A 66 -9.55 -10.24 13.03
N CYS A 67 -9.96 -9.67 11.89
CA CYS A 67 -9.49 -8.38 11.40
C CYS A 67 -10.64 -7.35 11.34
N LEU A 68 -10.41 -6.13 11.83
CA LEU A 68 -11.41 -5.06 11.84
C LEU A 68 -11.38 -4.29 10.52
N ALA A 69 -11.75 -4.98 9.44
CA ALA A 69 -11.87 -4.39 8.12
C ALA A 69 -13.11 -4.91 7.38
N PHE A 70 -13.58 -4.08 6.45
CA PHE A 70 -14.80 -4.27 5.66
C PHE A 70 -14.49 -4.29 4.15
N GLY A 71 -13.27 -4.71 3.78
CA GLY A 71 -12.82 -4.79 2.40
C GLY A 71 -12.84 -3.44 1.68
N CYS A 72 -13.65 -3.34 0.63
CA CYS A 72 -13.80 -2.12 -0.17
C CYS A 72 -14.54 -0.98 0.53
N TYR A 73 -15.06 -1.20 1.75
CA TYR A 73 -15.74 -0.18 2.54
C TYR A 73 -14.86 0.39 3.66
N GLY A 74 -13.54 0.22 3.55
CA GLY A 74 -12.56 0.68 4.52
C GLY A 74 -12.12 -0.41 5.50
N GLY A 75 -11.04 -0.13 6.23
CA GLY A 75 -10.43 -1.07 7.14
C GLY A 75 -9.38 -0.44 8.04
N ASN A 76 -8.91 -1.22 9.00
CA ASN A 76 -7.96 -0.77 10.01
C ASN A 76 -6.55 -1.33 9.73
N PRO A 77 -5.57 -0.46 9.41
CA PRO A 77 -4.18 -0.87 9.15
C PRO A 77 -3.56 -1.68 10.29
N ILE A 78 -3.87 -1.40 11.56
CA ILE A 78 -3.31 -2.13 12.71
C ILE A 78 -3.70 -3.61 12.64
N THR A 79 -4.96 -3.91 12.33
CA THR A 79 -5.42 -5.29 12.19
C THR A 79 -4.96 -5.94 10.90
N ALA A 80 -4.67 -5.17 9.85
CA ALA A 80 -4.03 -5.69 8.64
C ALA A 80 -2.60 -6.20 8.92
N TRP A 81 -1.81 -5.45 9.67
CA TRP A 81 -0.50 -5.93 10.15
C TRP A 81 -0.61 -7.16 11.05
N THR A 82 -1.63 -7.22 11.91
CA THR A 82 -1.89 -8.40 12.77
C THR A 82 -2.31 -9.62 11.92
N PHE A 83 -3.05 -9.39 10.84
CA PHE A 83 -3.42 -10.44 9.88
C PHE A 83 -2.18 -11.01 9.17
N LEU A 84 -1.22 -10.18 8.78
CA LEU A 84 0.06 -10.64 8.23
C LEU A 84 0.82 -11.56 9.19
N LYS A 85 0.74 -11.33 10.50
CA LYS A 85 1.33 -12.27 11.46
C LYS A 85 0.57 -13.59 11.51
N THR A 86 -0.74 -13.49 11.69
CA THR A 86 -1.56 -14.62 12.14
C THR A 86 -2.02 -15.52 11.01
N LYS A 87 -2.16 -14.95 9.82
CA LYS A 87 -2.61 -15.62 8.59
C LYS A 87 -1.60 -15.46 7.47
N GLY A 88 -0.89 -14.34 7.41
CA GLY A 88 -0.05 -14.01 6.25
C GLY A 88 -0.89 -13.73 5.01
N VAL A 89 -0.24 -13.43 3.90
CA VAL A 89 -0.87 -13.30 2.58
C VAL A 89 -0.08 -14.08 1.53
N VAL A 90 -0.73 -14.41 0.43
CA VAL A 90 -0.14 -15.02 -0.76
C VAL A 90 0.46 -13.96 -1.68
N THR A 91 1.18 -14.40 -2.71
CA THR A 91 1.63 -13.55 -3.80
C THR A 91 0.46 -13.11 -4.68
N GLY A 92 0.56 -11.94 -5.30
CA GLY A 92 -0.49 -11.39 -6.17
C GLY A 92 -0.06 -10.08 -6.82
N SER A 93 0.04 -10.10 -8.15
CA SER A 93 0.31 -8.90 -8.95
C SER A 93 -0.85 -7.90 -8.92
N ASP A 94 -0.68 -6.78 -9.61
CA ASP A 94 -1.81 -5.92 -9.98
C ASP A 94 -2.82 -6.69 -10.83
N PHE A 95 -3.91 -6.02 -11.15
CA PHE A 95 -4.96 -6.60 -11.96
C PHE A 95 -4.43 -7.03 -13.32
N VAL A 96 -4.70 -8.30 -13.65
CA VAL A 96 -4.45 -8.83 -14.98
C VAL A 96 -5.69 -9.60 -15.42
N PRO A 97 -6.29 -9.29 -16.58
CA PRO A 97 -7.41 -10.06 -17.10
C PRO A 97 -7.08 -11.56 -17.17
N GLU A 98 -8.02 -12.43 -16.77
CA GLU A 98 -7.80 -13.89 -16.67
C GLU A 98 -7.16 -14.49 -17.94
N ARG A 99 -7.53 -13.99 -19.12
CA ARG A 99 -6.96 -14.42 -20.41
C ARG A 99 -5.45 -14.15 -20.56
N TYR A 100 -4.93 -13.12 -19.90
CA TYR A 100 -3.52 -12.71 -19.94
C TYR A 100 -2.74 -13.13 -18.68
N MET A 101 -3.45 -13.56 -17.64
CA MET A 101 -2.85 -14.07 -16.43
C MET A 101 -1.94 -15.27 -16.75
N ASN A 102 -0.78 -15.31 -16.13
CA ASN A 102 0.22 -16.37 -16.26
C ASN A 102 0.88 -16.63 -14.90
N TRP A 103 1.82 -17.58 -14.83
CA TRP A 103 2.43 -17.99 -13.56
C TRP A 103 3.17 -16.84 -12.84
N CYS A 104 3.68 -15.81 -13.55
CA CYS A 104 4.38 -14.69 -12.94
C CYS A 104 3.46 -13.74 -12.15
N ASN A 105 2.14 -13.85 -12.30
CA ASN A 105 1.19 -12.98 -11.61
C ASN A 105 0.95 -13.37 -10.14
N GLY A 106 1.58 -14.44 -9.65
CA GLY A 106 1.39 -14.93 -8.29
C GLY A 106 0.05 -15.63 -8.09
N CYS A 107 -0.26 -15.99 -6.85
CA CYS A 107 -1.43 -16.78 -6.47
C CYS A 107 -2.76 -16.03 -6.62
N TRP A 108 -2.83 -14.78 -6.17
CA TRP A 108 -4.06 -13.98 -6.17
C TRP A 108 -3.79 -12.54 -6.64
N PRO A 109 -3.69 -12.32 -7.97
CA PRO A 109 -3.64 -10.97 -8.56
C PRO A 109 -4.86 -10.13 -8.18
N TYR A 110 -4.71 -8.81 -8.11
CA TYR A 110 -5.82 -7.94 -7.71
C TYR A 110 -7.07 -8.09 -8.59
N ASP A 111 -8.26 -8.04 -7.98
CA ASP A 111 -9.51 -8.41 -8.64
C ASP A 111 -10.14 -7.28 -9.50
N PHE A 112 -9.66 -6.04 -9.38
CA PHE A 112 -10.28 -4.87 -10.00
C PHE A 112 -9.34 -4.14 -10.96
N GLU A 113 -9.84 -3.78 -12.13
CA GLU A 113 -9.10 -3.03 -13.15
C GLU A 113 -8.75 -1.62 -12.68
N GLU A 114 -7.57 -1.15 -13.10
CA GLU A 114 -7.04 0.18 -12.80
C GLU A 114 -7.95 1.27 -13.37
N CYS A 115 -7.99 2.42 -12.72
CA CYS A 115 -8.89 3.51 -13.11
C CYS A 115 -8.38 4.88 -12.68
N ALA A 116 -8.81 5.91 -13.40
CA ALA A 116 -8.42 7.28 -13.14
C ALA A 116 -9.09 7.82 -11.87
N HIS A 117 -8.28 8.09 -10.84
CA HIS A 117 -8.76 8.60 -9.57
C HIS A 117 -9.00 10.10 -9.65
N HIS A 118 -10.24 10.52 -9.38
CA HIS A 118 -10.61 11.93 -9.22
C HIS A 118 -10.27 12.85 -10.41
N GLY A 119 -10.18 12.30 -11.62
CA GLY A 119 -9.79 13.06 -12.80
C GLY A 119 -9.99 12.30 -14.11
N LYS A 120 -9.38 12.85 -15.17
CA LYS A 120 -9.20 12.16 -16.45
C LYS A 120 -7.71 11.90 -16.63
N GLU A 121 -7.38 10.66 -16.89
CA GLU A 121 -6.04 10.15 -17.12
C GLU A 121 -6.02 9.57 -18.54
N PRO A 122 -5.04 9.92 -19.38
CA PRO A 122 -4.90 9.38 -20.73
C PRO A 122 -5.04 7.87 -20.87
N ASP A 123 -4.41 7.09 -19.99
CA ASP A 123 -4.28 5.64 -20.16
C ASP A 123 -5.36 4.86 -19.38
N TYR A 124 -6.06 5.52 -18.44
CA TYR A 124 -7.04 4.88 -17.56
C TYR A 124 -8.48 5.38 -17.74
N PRO A 125 -9.49 4.48 -17.74
CA PRO A 125 -10.89 4.89 -17.67
C PRO A 125 -11.18 5.52 -16.31
N GLY A 126 -12.10 6.49 -16.25
CA GLY A 126 -12.53 7.07 -14.97
C GLY A 126 -13.06 6.01 -14.00
N CYS A 127 -12.66 6.09 -12.73
CA CYS A 127 -13.13 5.14 -11.73
C CYS A 127 -14.66 5.07 -11.64
N PRO A 128 -15.23 3.86 -11.46
CA PRO A 128 -16.65 3.68 -11.20
C PRO A 128 -17.14 4.60 -10.07
N SER A 129 -18.31 5.19 -10.24
CA SER A 129 -18.91 6.08 -9.23
C SER A 129 -19.37 5.35 -7.96
N HIS A 130 -19.49 4.03 -8.01
CA HIS A 130 -19.89 3.19 -6.90
C HIS A 130 -18.73 2.26 -6.57
N ALA A 131 -18.44 2.11 -5.28
CA ALA A 131 -17.43 1.18 -4.84
C ALA A 131 -17.77 -0.25 -5.26
N HIS A 132 -16.77 -0.99 -5.73
CA HIS A 132 -16.86 -2.43 -5.93
C HIS A 132 -17.26 -3.13 -4.64
N SER A 133 -18.04 -4.21 -4.76
CA SER A 133 -18.29 -5.10 -3.65
C SER A 133 -17.01 -5.86 -3.31
N THR A 134 -16.72 -5.98 -2.02
CA THR A 134 -15.58 -6.77 -1.53
C THR A 134 -15.65 -8.20 -2.09
N PRO A 135 -14.58 -8.72 -2.71
CA PRO A 135 -14.54 -10.11 -3.16
C PRO A 135 -14.70 -11.08 -1.98
N ALA A 136 -15.26 -12.26 -2.24
CA ALA A 136 -15.34 -13.28 -1.21
C ALA A 136 -13.94 -13.80 -0.86
N CYS A 137 -13.67 -13.97 0.44
CA CYS A 137 -12.45 -14.66 0.86
C CYS A 137 -12.48 -16.12 0.37
N SER A 138 -11.35 -16.58 -0.14
CA SER A 138 -11.15 -17.90 -0.74
C SER A 138 -9.90 -18.53 -0.14
N SER A 139 -9.86 -19.86 -0.07
CA SER A 139 -8.66 -20.63 0.33
C SER A 139 -8.00 -21.29 -0.88
N SER A 140 -7.99 -20.59 -2.03
CA SER A 140 -7.40 -21.09 -3.28
C SER A 140 -6.87 -19.93 -4.13
N CYS A 141 -5.79 -20.18 -4.88
CA CYS A 141 -5.25 -19.21 -5.81
C CYS A 141 -6.27 -18.87 -6.89
N HIS A 142 -6.54 -17.58 -7.08
CA HIS A 142 -7.36 -17.08 -8.19
C HIS A 142 -6.65 -17.33 -9.53
N ASN A 143 -5.32 -17.27 -9.53
CA ASN A 143 -4.51 -17.64 -10.67
C ASN A 143 -4.32 -19.16 -10.77
N LYS A 144 -5.15 -19.81 -11.58
CA LYS A 144 -5.08 -21.26 -11.83
C LYS A 144 -3.81 -21.71 -12.55
N LYS A 145 -3.02 -20.77 -13.11
CA LYS A 145 -1.73 -21.05 -13.77
C LYS A 145 -0.55 -20.90 -12.82
N TYR A 146 -0.77 -20.43 -11.58
CA TYR A 146 0.25 -20.39 -10.55
C TYR A 146 0.50 -21.80 -10.00
N GLY A 147 1.79 -22.17 -9.91
CA GLY A 147 2.19 -23.55 -9.59
C GLY A 147 2.23 -23.87 -8.11
N THR A 148 2.44 -22.86 -7.25
CA THR A 148 2.57 -23.04 -5.81
C THR A 148 1.17 -23.15 -5.18
N PRO A 149 0.90 -24.17 -4.35
CA PRO A 149 -0.36 -24.27 -3.62
C PRO A 149 -0.60 -23.07 -2.70
N PHE A 150 -1.87 -22.68 -2.53
CA PHE A 150 -2.28 -21.52 -1.72
C PHE A 150 -1.70 -21.53 -0.28
N ASP A 151 -1.72 -22.68 0.38
CA ASP A 151 -1.22 -22.82 1.76
C ASP A 151 0.32 -22.82 1.85
N GLU A 152 1.01 -23.07 0.73
CA GLU A 152 2.48 -23.04 0.65
C GLU A 152 3.01 -21.66 0.26
N ASP A 153 2.18 -20.82 -0.37
CA ASP A 153 2.54 -19.48 -0.83
C ASP A 153 2.35 -18.39 0.25
N ARG A 154 2.44 -18.72 1.54
CA ARG A 154 2.11 -17.78 2.63
C ARG A 154 3.30 -16.98 3.13
N TYR A 155 3.18 -15.66 3.09
CA TYR A 155 4.17 -14.70 3.57
C TYR A 155 3.68 -13.99 4.83
N TYR A 156 4.54 -13.95 5.85
CA TYR A 156 4.19 -13.49 7.19
C TYR A 156 5.11 -12.39 7.70
N THR A 157 4.66 -11.68 8.73
CA THR A 157 5.51 -10.88 9.61
C THR A 157 5.96 -11.68 10.85
N GLU A 158 7.05 -11.26 11.48
CA GLU A 158 7.58 -11.85 12.71
C GLU A 158 6.80 -11.36 13.94
N ASP A 159 6.48 -10.08 13.99
CA ASP A 159 5.87 -9.41 15.14
C ASP A 159 4.34 -9.57 15.16
N TYR A 160 3.75 -9.82 16.33
CA TYR A 160 2.29 -9.97 16.45
C TYR A 160 1.52 -8.67 16.27
N LEU A 161 2.05 -7.59 16.82
CA LEU A 161 1.56 -6.24 16.60
C LEU A 161 2.55 -5.49 15.72
N PRO A 162 2.09 -4.55 14.89
CA PRO A 162 3.00 -3.63 14.21
C PRO A 162 3.76 -2.79 15.23
N HIS A 163 4.95 -2.36 14.84
CA HIS A 163 5.66 -1.29 15.53
C HIS A 163 4.99 0.04 15.19
N TRP A 164 4.56 0.77 16.23
CA TRP A 164 3.97 2.09 16.09
C TRP A 164 5.02 3.16 16.36
N PHE A 165 5.27 4.03 15.38
CA PHE A 165 6.23 5.11 15.48
C PHE A 165 5.51 6.46 15.64
N LEU A 166 5.84 7.20 16.70
CA LEU A 166 5.19 8.48 17.06
C LEU A 166 6.13 9.70 16.97
N HIS A 167 7.41 9.47 16.67
CA HIS A 167 8.42 10.52 16.66
C HIS A 167 9.14 10.53 15.32
N THR A 168 9.26 11.71 14.71
CA THR A 168 9.86 11.92 13.40
C THR A 168 11.23 11.25 13.25
N ASP A 169 12.10 11.35 14.26
CA ASP A 169 13.44 10.74 14.20
C ASP A 169 13.39 9.21 14.24
N SER A 170 12.44 8.64 15.00
CA SER A 170 12.22 7.19 15.03
C SER A 170 11.68 6.69 13.69
N ILE A 171 10.77 7.42 13.07
CA ILE A 171 10.21 7.10 11.74
C ILE A 171 11.32 7.14 10.68
N LYS A 172 12.14 8.20 10.68
CA LYS A 172 13.28 8.34 9.76
C LYS A 172 14.28 7.20 9.94
N LYS A 173 14.63 6.88 11.19
CA LYS A 173 15.52 5.77 11.51
C LYS A 173 14.96 4.43 11.03
N GLU A 174 13.67 4.20 11.24
CA GLU A 174 12.98 2.99 10.79
C GLU A 174 13.08 2.84 9.27
N ILE A 175 12.71 3.88 8.52
CA ILE A 175 12.73 3.86 7.05
C ILE A 175 14.15 3.60 6.52
N MET A 176 15.17 4.27 7.08
CA MET A 176 16.57 4.08 6.68
C MET A 176 17.13 2.70 7.00
N THR A 177 16.60 2.02 8.03
CA THR A 177 17.17 0.77 8.51
C THR A 177 16.44 -0.43 7.93
N ASN A 178 15.11 -0.36 7.90
CA ASN A 178 14.25 -1.49 7.62
C ASN A 178 13.41 -1.31 6.35
N GLY A 179 13.34 -0.10 5.79
CA GLY A 179 12.56 0.19 4.60
C GLY A 179 11.23 0.90 4.88
N PRO A 180 10.44 1.15 3.82
CA PRO A 180 9.19 1.91 3.90
C PRO A 180 8.22 1.46 4.99
N VAL A 181 7.35 2.39 5.42
CA VAL A 181 6.36 2.18 6.48
C VAL A 181 4.97 2.53 5.97
N SER A 182 3.96 1.80 6.41
CA SER A 182 2.58 2.19 6.13
C SER A 182 2.18 3.36 7.02
N ALA A 183 1.38 4.28 6.50
CA ALA A 183 0.82 5.41 7.23
C ALA A 183 -0.66 5.59 6.94
N ALA A 184 -1.35 6.36 7.77
CA ALA A 184 -2.68 6.86 7.46
C ALA A 184 -2.77 8.35 7.75
N PHE A 185 -3.57 9.07 6.96
CA PHE A 185 -3.83 10.50 7.15
C PHE A 185 -5.26 10.85 6.77
N LEU A 186 -5.67 12.06 7.15
CA LEU A 186 -6.97 12.63 6.83
C LEU A 186 -6.93 13.28 5.44
N VAL A 187 -7.81 12.84 4.55
CA VAL A 187 -7.96 13.40 3.21
C VAL A 187 -9.05 14.47 3.24
N TYR A 188 -8.74 15.62 2.66
CA TYR A 188 -9.66 16.75 2.48
C TYR A 188 -9.93 16.98 0.99
N GLU A 189 -10.99 17.74 0.66
CA GLU A 189 -11.40 18.00 -0.73
C GLU A 189 -10.31 18.64 -1.61
N ASP A 190 -9.31 19.30 -1.03
CA ASP A 190 -8.19 19.90 -1.75
C ASP A 190 -7.02 18.93 -2.03
N PHE A 191 -7.05 17.70 -1.51
CA PHE A 191 -6.01 16.68 -1.78
C PHE A 191 -6.18 15.93 -3.11
N PRO A 192 -7.36 15.39 -3.49
CA PRO A 192 -7.52 14.68 -4.75
C PRO A 192 -6.99 15.40 -6.01
N PRO A 193 -7.12 16.74 -6.16
CA PRO A 193 -6.56 17.44 -7.32
C PRO A 193 -5.05 17.71 -7.23
N TYR A 194 -4.33 17.21 -6.22
CA TYR A 194 -2.88 17.36 -6.08
C TYR A 194 -2.14 16.94 -7.36
N LYS A 195 -1.05 17.67 -7.67
CA LYS A 195 -0.18 17.41 -8.84
C LYS A 195 1.30 17.42 -8.52
N SER A 196 1.77 18.33 -7.66
CA SER A 196 3.19 18.40 -7.29
C SER A 196 3.41 19.32 -6.09
N GLY A 197 4.64 19.37 -5.59
CA GLY A 197 5.05 20.19 -4.46
C GLY A 197 4.70 19.56 -3.12
N VAL A 198 4.87 20.30 -2.02
CA VAL A 198 4.51 19.82 -0.68
C VAL A 198 3.05 20.15 -0.39
N TYR A 199 2.20 19.13 -0.40
CA TYR A 199 0.81 19.25 0.03
C TYR A 199 0.74 19.70 1.49
N LYS A 200 -0.12 20.68 1.72
CA LYS A 200 -0.56 21.14 3.03
C LYS A 200 -2.03 21.50 2.89
N HIS A 201 -2.87 21.00 3.78
CA HIS A 201 -4.30 21.30 3.72
C HIS A 201 -4.55 22.80 3.90
N THR A 202 -5.40 23.35 3.06
CA THR A 202 -5.76 24.78 3.06
C THR A 202 -7.26 25.02 3.02
N THR A 203 -8.03 24.19 2.30
CA THR A 203 -9.45 24.42 2.05
C THR A 203 -10.20 23.10 1.87
N GLY A 204 -11.52 23.14 1.98
CA GLY A 204 -12.36 21.98 1.72
C GLY A 204 -12.63 21.11 2.95
N SER A 205 -13.68 20.30 2.84
CA SER A 205 -14.19 19.45 3.92
C SER A 205 -13.39 18.16 4.06
N LEU A 206 -13.46 17.55 5.24
CA LEU A 206 -12.90 16.23 5.49
C LEU A 206 -13.67 15.17 4.67
N LEU A 207 -12.94 14.39 3.87
CA LEU A 207 -13.49 13.29 3.06
C LEU A 207 -13.38 11.94 3.80
N GLY A 208 -12.37 11.77 4.65
CA GLY A 208 -12.17 10.55 5.43
C GLY A 208 -10.70 10.29 5.77
N GLY A 209 -10.41 9.07 6.21
CA GLY A 209 -9.04 8.58 6.37
C GLY A 209 -8.57 7.81 5.13
N HIS A 210 -7.27 7.87 4.84
CA HIS A 210 -6.64 7.18 3.71
C HIS A 210 -5.33 6.54 4.14
N GLY A 211 -5.12 5.28 3.74
CA GLY A 211 -3.89 4.52 3.99
C GLY A 211 -2.91 4.66 2.83
N VAL A 212 -1.63 4.85 3.14
CA VAL A 212 -0.55 5.11 2.18
C VAL A 212 0.76 4.51 2.67
N GLU A 213 1.82 4.63 1.89
CA GLU A 213 3.16 4.20 2.28
C GLU A 213 4.15 5.37 2.26
N ILE A 214 4.90 5.57 3.35
CA ILE A 214 5.99 6.55 3.42
C ILE A 214 7.31 5.86 3.04
N ILE A 215 7.94 6.36 1.97
CA ILE A 215 9.20 5.82 1.43
C ILE A 215 10.40 6.73 1.72
N GLY A 216 10.18 7.93 2.24
CA GLY A 216 11.27 8.89 2.41
C GLY A 216 10.84 10.23 3.00
N TRP A 217 11.76 11.18 2.99
CA TRP A 217 11.52 12.54 3.47
C TRP A 217 12.53 13.53 2.89
N GLY A 218 12.17 14.81 2.97
CA GLY A 218 13.07 15.87 2.56
C GLY A 218 12.66 17.23 3.11
N THR A 219 13.20 18.25 2.47
CA THR A 219 12.81 19.63 2.71
C THR A 219 12.75 20.31 1.35
N GLU A 220 11.65 20.99 1.07
CA GLU A 220 11.45 21.76 -0.15
C GLU A 220 11.04 23.17 0.24
N ASN A 221 11.77 24.19 -0.23
CA ASN A 221 11.52 25.59 0.09
C ASN A 221 11.39 25.88 1.61
N GLY A 222 12.14 25.16 2.44
CA GLY A 222 12.12 25.29 3.90
C GLY A 222 11.01 24.49 4.61
N THR A 223 10.14 23.79 3.88
CA THR A 223 9.09 22.94 4.45
C THR A 223 9.54 21.48 4.51
N PRO A 224 9.66 20.88 5.70
CA PRO A 224 9.89 19.44 5.84
C PRO A 224 8.69 18.64 5.31
N PHE A 225 8.96 17.56 4.57
CA PHE A 225 7.91 16.71 4.00
C PHE A 225 8.23 15.22 4.16
N TRP A 226 7.17 14.40 4.17
CA TRP A 226 7.24 12.96 3.88
C TRP A 226 7.06 12.73 2.39
N LEU A 227 7.88 11.86 1.80
CA LEU A 227 7.71 11.34 0.43
C LEU A 227 6.86 10.08 0.52
N VAL A 228 5.72 10.08 -0.14
CA VAL A 228 4.66 9.10 0.07
C VAL A 228 4.25 8.48 -1.27
N LYS A 229 4.12 7.17 -1.30
CA LYS A 229 3.56 6.38 -2.40
C LYS A 229 2.05 6.24 -2.18
N ASN A 230 1.27 6.63 -3.19
CA ASN A 230 -0.18 6.47 -3.18
C ASN A 230 -0.57 5.17 -3.90
N SER A 231 -1.83 4.76 -3.79
CA SER A 231 -2.39 3.57 -4.43
C SER A 231 -3.45 3.91 -5.49
N TRP A 232 -3.21 4.98 -6.24
CA TRP A 232 -4.11 5.56 -7.26
C TRP A 232 -3.43 5.64 -8.64
N ASN A 233 -2.64 4.61 -8.99
CA ASN A 233 -1.82 4.52 -10.21
C ASN A 233 -0.78 5.65 -10.38
N GLU A 234 0.07 5.51 -11.39
CA GLU A 234 1.18 6.41 -11.67
C GLU A 234 0.78 7.72 -12.36
N GLU A 235 -0.41 7.83 -12.92
CA GLU A 235 -0.87 9.08 -13.54
C GLU A 235 -1.38 10.11 -12.52
N TRP A 236 -1.75 9.65 -11.32
CA TRP A 236 -2.14 10.54 -10.23
C TRP A 236 -0.92 11.24 -9.60
N GLY A 237 -1.07 12.51 -9.23
CA GLY A 237 -0.05 13.26 -8.50
C GLY A 237 1.28 13.41 -9.25
N ASP A 238 2.39 13.10 -8.58
CA ASP A 238 3.76 13.15 -9.11
C ASP A 238 4.22 11.71 -9.40
N ALA A 239 3.79 11.16 -10.53
CA ALA A 239 4.06 9.78 -10.94
C ALA A 239 3.55 8.73 -9.93
N GLY A 240 2.37 8.95 -9.32
CA GLY A 240 1.80 8.12 -8.25
C GLY A 240 2.30 8.45 -6.84
N PHE A 241 3.25 9.37 -6.72
CA PHE A 241 3.78 9.84 -5.45
C PHE A 241 3.23 11.21 -5.09
N PHE A 242 3.36 11.57 -3.82
CA PHE A 242 3.16 12.92 -3.34
C PHE A 242 4.10 13.26 -2.20
N LYS A 243 4.25 14.55 -1.94
CA LYS A 243 4.91 15.05 -0.74
C LYS A 243 3.86 15.70 0.15
N ILE A 244 3.88 15.39 1.44
CA ILE A 244 2.99 16.00 2.44
C ILE A 244 3.82 16.62 3.55
N ALA A 245 3.44 17.81 4.01
CA ALA A 245 4.11 18.50 5.10
C ALA A 245 4.11 17.63 6.37
N GLN A 246 5.26 17.52 7.04
CA GLN A 246 5.32 16.84 8.33
C GLN A 246 4.47 17.60 9.36
N GLY A 247 3.69 16.88 10.15
CA GLY A 247 2.77 17.40 11.14
C GLY A 247 1.40 17.82 10.60
N ASP A 248 1.09 17.56 9.33
CA ASP A 248 -0.19 17.94 8.72
C ASP A 248 -1.11 16.74 8.48
N CYS A 249 -2.42 16.99 8.49
CA CYS A 249 -3.48 15.98 8.27
C CYS A 249 -3.37 14.69 9.12
N GLY A 250 -2.62 14.70 10.21
CA GLY A 250 -2.37 13.52 11.06
C GLY A 250 -1.46 12.46 10.44
N ILE A 251 -0.68 12.78 9.38
CA ILE A 251 0.20 11.80 8.69
C ILE A 251 1.23 11.14 9.62
N ASP A 252 1.63 11.82 10.70
CA ASP A 252 2.59 11.33 11.68
C ASP A 252 1.97 10.45 12.78
N ASP A 253 0.63 10.37 12.85
CA ASP A 253 -0.07 9.81 14.02
C ASP A 253 -0.25 8.28 13.92
N MET A 254 -0.33 7.73 12.72
CA MET A 254 -0.52 6.28 12.49
C MET A 254 0.53 5.74 11.53
N ILE A 255 1.79 5.71 11.98
CA ILE A 255 2.90 5.13 11.21
C ILE A 255 3.24 3.76 11.77
N LEU A 256 3.09 2.74 10.92
CA LEU A 256 3.21 1.33 11.26
C LEU A 256 4.27 0.66 10.40
N GLY A 257 5.11 -0.15 11.04
CA GLY A 257 6.06 -1.04 10.39
C GLY A 257 6.07 -2.42 11.06
N GLY A 258 6.86 -3.32 10.52
CA GLY A 258 7.03 -4.67 11.06
C GLY A 258 8.14 -5.41 10.34
N THR A 259 8.57 -6.53 10.91
CA THR A 259 9.67 -7.32 10.35
C THR A 259 9.10 -8.46 9.50
N PRO A 260 9.47 -8.60 8.21
CA PRO A 260 9.03 -9.74 7.41
C PRO A 260 9.76 -11.01 7.84
N LYS A 261 9.07 -12.15 7.76
CA LYS A 261 9.61 -13.48 8.05
C LYS A 261 10.15 -14.09 6.75
N VAL A 262 11.42 -13.81 6.47
CA VAL A 262 12.21 -14.31 5.32
C VAL A 262 12.78 -15.69 5.62
#